data_AF-A0A535KGL3-F1
#
_entry.id   AF-A0A535KGL3-F1
#
_cell.length_a   1.000
_cell.length_b   1.000
_cell.length_c   1.000
_cell.angle_alpha   90.00
_cell.angle_beta   90.00
_cell.angle_gamma   90.00
#
_symmetry.space_group_name_H-M   'P 1'
#
loop_
_entity.id
_entity.type
_entity.pdbx_description
1 polymer ?
#
loop_
_entity_poly.entity_id
_entity_poly.type
_entity_poly.pdbx_seq_one_letter_code
_entity_poly.pdbx_strand_id
1 'polypeptide(L)' 'IPLGSADEQKPAAEGTVEAWGRSPQNPVGGWYGMKKGLRGRFGMYMPPLLEALGMAEVEHNPKNNRMRAL' A
#
# COMPACT_ATOMS: atom_id res chain seq x y z
N ILE A 1 2.08 -10.24 -2.73
CA ILE A 1 1.28 -9.30 -3.54
C ILE A 1 2.14 -8.10 -3.96
N PRO A 2 2.10 -7.60 -5.21
CA PRO A 2 2.87 -6.42 -5.63
C PRO A 2 2.47 -5.16 -4.86
N LEU A 3 3.44 -4.28 -4.58
CA LEU A 3 3.18 -3.05 -3.81
C LEU A 3 2.24 -2.09 -4.55
N GLY A 4 2.48 -1.84 -5.84
CA GLY A 4 1.55 -1.12 -6.71
C GLY A 4 1.26 0.34 -6.34
N SER A 5 2.20 1.01 -5.66
CA SER A 5 2.05 2.40 -5.22
C SER A 5 1.53 3.31 -6.34
N ALA A 6 0.54 4.13 -6.01
CA ALA A 6 -0.04 5.11 -6.91
C ALA A 6 -0.31 6.43 -6.17
N ASP A 7 -0.33 7.55 -6.89
CA ASP A 7 -0.79 8.83 -6.35
C ASP A 7 -2.33 8.86 -6.23
N GLU A 8 -2.89 9.79 -5.46
CA GLU A 8 -4.34 9.96 -5.28
C GLU A 8 -5.11 10.08 -6.60
N GLN A 9 -4.53 10.82 -7.55
CA GLN A 9 -5.18 11.14 -8.84
C GLN A 9 -5.12 9.98 -9.84
N LYS A 10 -4.36 8.92 -9.54
CA LYS A 10 -4.20 7.76 -10.42
C LYS A 10 -4.96 6.56 -9.86
N PRO A 11 -5.61 5.75 -10.71
CA PRO A 11 -6.18 4.49 -10.25
C PRO A 11 -5.07 3.60 -9.70
N ALA A 12 -5.35 2.91 -8.59
CA ALA A 12 -4.45 1.88 -8.10
C ALA A 12 -4.65 0.62 -8.94
N ALA A 13 -3.54 -0.03 -9.32
CA ALA A 13 -3.62 -1.26 -10.09
C ALA A 13 -4.28 -2.37 -9.26
N GLU A 14 -5.23 -3.09 -9.85
CA GLU A 14 -5.91 -4.19 -9.18
C GLU A 14 -4.92 -5.28 -8.74
N GLY A 15 -5.27 -5.98 -7.65
CA GLY A 15 -4.41 -7.03 -7.09
C GLY A 15 -3.11 -6.51 -6.48
N THR A 16 -3.04 -5.22 -6.10
CA THR A 16 -1.89 -4.64 -5.40
C THR A 16 -2.22 -4.23 -3.98
N VAL A 17 -1.18 -4.03 -3.17
CA VAL A 17 -1.29 -3.52 -1.80
C VAL A 17 -1.95 -2.15 -1.77
N GLU A 18 -1.60 -1.28 -2.73
CA GLU A 18 -2.22 0.03 -2.89
C GLU A 18 -3.74 -0.10 -3.12
N ALA A 19 -4.16 -1.00 -4.01
CA ALA A 19 -5.59 -1.22 -4.29
C ALA A 19 -6.34 -1.76 -3.07
N TRP A 20 -5.72 -2.67 -2.31
CA TRP A 20 -6.28 -3.15 -1.04
C TRP A 20 -6.45 -2.01 -0.03
N GLY A 21 -5.41 -1.18 0.16
CA GLY A 21 -5.44 -0.06 1.12
C GLY A 21 -6.51 1.00 0.79
N ARG A 22 -6.87 1.16 -0.49
CA ARG A 22 -7.91 2.08 -0.98
C ARG A 22 -9.30 1.44 -1.12
N SER A 23 -9.42 0.13 -0.90
CA SER A 23 -10.66 -0.60 -1.11
C SER A 23 -11.78 -0.01 -0.23
N PRO A 24 -12.99 0.22 -0.77
CA PRO A 24 -14.14 0.59 0.04
C PRO A 24 -14.56 -0.52 1.02
N GLN A 25 -14.07 -1.75 0.83
CA GLN A 25 -14.25 -2.88 1.75
C GLN A 25 -13.17 -2.96 2.83
N ASN A 26 -12.15 -2.07 2.81
CA ASN A 26 -11.17 -2.00 3.88
C ASN A 26 -11.89 -1.67 5.21
N PRO A 27 -11.82 -2.54 6.24
CA PRO A 27 -12.58 -2.37 7.49
C PRO A 27 -12.13 -1.14 8.30
N VAL A 28 -10.90 -0.67 8.08
CA VAL A 28 -10.41 0.59 8.68
C VAL A 28 -11.00 1.81 7.96
N GLY A 29 -11.43 1.62 6.72
CA GLY A 29 -12.00 2.66 5.86
C GLY A 29 -11.00 3.73 5.45
N GLY A 30 -11.40 4.51 4.45
CA GLY A 30 -10.66 5.69 4.00
C GLY A 30 -9.42 5.39 3.16
N TRP A 31 -8.71 6.46 2.84
CA TRP A 31 -7.45 6.42 2.10
C TRP A 31 -6.30 6.64 3.05
N TYR A 32 -5.12 6.12 2.71
CA TYR A 32 -3.89 6.56 3.37
C TYR A 32 -3.69 8.06 3.18
N GLY A 33 -3.50 8.78 4.29
CA GLY A 33 -3.41 10.23 4.32
C GLY A 33 -4.77 10.92 4.45
N MET A 34 -4.81 12.00 5.22
CA MET A 34 -6.05 12.73 5.51
C MET A 34 -6.30 13.89 4.53
N LYS A 35 -5.23 14.56 4.09
CA LYS A 35 -5.30 15.76 3.24
C LYS A 35 -5.54 15.41 1.78
N LYS A 36 -6.62 15.95 1.20
CA LYS A 36 -6.90 15.85 -0.25
C LYS A 36 -5.72 16.40 -1.06
N GLY A 37 -5.37 15.71 -2.13
CA GLY A 37 -4.19 15.95 -2.95
C GLY A 37 -2.91 15.30 -2.43
N LEU A 38 -2.90 14.77 -1.20
CA LEU A 38 -1.76 14.08 -0.58
C LEU A 38 -2.12 12.66 -0.09
N ARG A 39 -3.18 12.07 -0.63
CA ARG A 39 -3.57 10.69 -0.30
C ARG A 39 -2.89 9.67 -1.22
N GLY A 40 -3.01 8.38 -0.89
CA GLY A 40 -2.46 7.28 -1.67
C GLY A 40 -1.03 6.96 -1.28
N ARG A 41 -0.28 6.27 -2.15
CA ARG A 41 1.06 5.73 -1.86
C ARG A 41 1.11 4.84 -0.62
N PHE A 42 -0.03 4.24 -0.26
CA PHE A 42 -0.12 3.25 0.81
C PHE A 42 0.91 2.13 0.59
N GLY A 43 1.00 1.60 -0.63
CA GLY A 43 1.95 0.58 -1.04
C GLY A 43 3.42 1.02 -1.02
N MET A 44 3.72 2.30 -0.74
CA MET A 44 5.10 2.78 -0.57
C MET A 44 5.47 2.98 0.90
N TYR A 45 4.56 3.54 1.69
CA TYR A 45 4.88 3.94 3.07
C TYR A 45 4.53 2.89 4.11
N MET A 46 3.45 2.13 3.90
CA MET A 46 2.98 1.17 4.90
C MET A 46 3.75 -0.15 4.92
N PRO A 47 4.11 -0.77 3.77
CA PRO A 47 4.87 -2.02 3.79
C PRO A 47 6.16 -2.01 4.63
N PRO A 48 7.07 -1.03 4.51
CA PRO A 48 8.30 -1.03 5.33
C PRO A 48 8.02 -0.81 6.82
N LEU A 49 6.95 -0.07 7.18
CA LEU A 49 6.54 0.05 8.58
C LEU A 49 6.01 -1.29 9.12
N LEU A 50 5.15 -1.97 8.35
CA LEU A 50 4.61 -3.27 8.75
C LEU A 50 5.72 -4.33 8.89
N GLU A 51 6.73 -4.28 8.02
CA GLU A 51 7.93 -5.12 8.14
C GLU A 51 8.71 -4.82 9.42
N ALA A 52 8.99 -3.54 9.70
CA ALA A 52 9.68 -3.14 10.92
C ALA A 52 8.93 -3.53 12.21
N LEU A 53 7.60 -3.62 12.14
CA LEU A 53 6.74 -4.07 13.24
C LEU A 53 6.57 -5.60 13.31
N GLY A 54 7.18 -6.36 12.39
CA GLY A 54 7.05 -7.82 12.35
C GLY A 54 5.66 -8.32 11.93
N MET A 55 4.91 -7.53 11.17
CA MET A 55 3.55 -7.85 10.68
C MET A 55 3.53 -8.28 9.22
N ALA A 56 4.61 -8.08 8.48
CA ALA A 56 4.73 -8.43 7.07
C ALA A 56 6.18 -8.73 6.70
N GLU A 57 6.35 -9.43 5.59
CA GLU A 57 7.62 -9.56 4.87
C GLU A 57 7.56 -8.71 3.60
N VAL A 58 8.63 -7.98 3.29
CA VAL A 58 8.75 -7.17 2.06
C VAL A 58 10.00 -7.58 1.30
N GLU A 59 9.89 -7.69 -0.03
CA GLU A 59 11.05 -7.92 -0.88
C GLU A 59 11.91 -6.65 -0.99
N HIS A 60 13.23 -6.81 -0.97
CA HIS A 60 14.21 -5.71 -1.08
C HIS A 60 14.95 -5.74 -2.42
N ASN A 61 14.22 -5.78 -3.53
CA ASN A 61 14.79 -5.70 -4.87
C ASN A 61 14.90 -4.23 -5.34
N PRO A 62 15.68 -3.94 -6.40
CA PRO A 62 15.74 -2.59 -6.98
C PRO A 62 14.40 -2.05 -7.49
N LYS A 63 13.45 -2.93 -7.85
CA LYS A 63 12.10 -2.57 -8.33
C LYS A 63 11.14 -3.76 -8.23
N ASN A 64 9.84 -3.47 -8.39
CA ASN A 64 8.76 -4.46 -8.44
C ASN A 64 8.64 -5.34 -7.18
N ASN A 65 8.95 -4.76 -6.03
CA ASN A 65 8.86 -5.45 -4.75
C ASN A 65 7.43 -5.93 -4.49
N ARG A 66 7.35 -7.03 -3.75
CA ARG A 66 6.12 -7.62 -3.25
C ARG A 66 6.16 -7.67 -1.73
N MET A 67 5.00 -7.74 -1.12
CA MET A 67 4.86 -8.01 0.31
C MET A 67 3.97 -9.22 0.57
N ARG A 68 4.08 -9.77 1.77
CA ARG A 68 3.22 -10.82 2.32
C ARG A 68 2.92 -10.48 3.78
N ALA A 69 1.66 -10.58 4.20
CA ALA A 69 1.33 -10.46 5.62
C ALA A 69 1.75 -11.74 6.38
N LEU A 70 2.08 -11.58 7.66
CA LEU A 70 2.42 -12.68 8.58
C LEU A 70 1.18 -13.18 9.34
#